data_AF-A0A067SCX9-F1
#
_entry.id   AF-A0A067SCX9-F1
#
_cell.length_a   1.000
_cell.length_b   1.000
_cell.length_c   1.000
_cell.angle_alpha   90.00
_cell.angle_beta   90.00
_cell.angle_gamma   90.00
#
_symmetry.space_group_name_H-M   'P 1'
#
loop_
_entity.id
_entity.type
_entity.pdbx_description
1 polymer ?
#
loop_
_entity_poly.entity_id
_entity_poly.type
_entity_poly.pdbx_seq_one_letter_code
_entity_poly.pdbx_strand_id
1 'polypeptide(L)'
;LNIDLTVLSDLSKRLSSGERVKPESDAEKDCYQLISDLDAIGGHVKGSLSAKKHMRNEIWSLISYIGAPSWFITLSPADNKHPICLYFADKNIEFKPDLHLPDEAYRLVASNPVAAARFFHFMCTNFIKHVLGVDTKHPGLYGTTEGYYGTVEQ
;
A
#
# COMPACT_ATOMS: atom_id res chain seq x y z
N LEU A 1 -26.18 -21.26 -3.85
CA LEU A 1 -26.26 -21.35 -2.38
C LEU A 1 -27.54 -20.66 -1.93
N ASN A 2 -28.44 -21.36 -1.24
CA ASN A 2 -29.64 -20.77 -0.66
C ASN A 2 -29.30 -20.36 0.78
N ILE A 3 -28.79 -19.14 0.97
CA ILE A 3 -28.29 -18.65 2.26
C ILE A 3 -29.46 -18.08 3.07
N ASP A 4 -29.55 -18.43 4.35
CA ASP A 4 -30.49 -17.81 5.26
C ASP A 4 -30.01 -16.40 5.66
N LEU A 5 -30.70 -15.38 5.14
CA LEU A 5 -30.38 -13.97 5.37
C LEU A 5 -30.58 -13.54 6.83
N THR A 6 -31.45 -14.23 7.58
CA THR A 6 -31.67 -13.91 8.99
C THR A 6 -30.50 -14.38 9.85
N VAL A 7 -30.03 -15.60 9.60
CA VAL A 7 -28.83 -16.17 10.24
C VAL A 7 -27.60 -15.32 9.89
N LEU A 8 -27.43 -14.94 8.61
CA LEU A 8 -26.30 -14.09 8.20
C LEU A 8 -26.32 -12.73 8.89
N SER A 9 -27.49 -12.11 9.07
CA SER A 9 -27.64 -10.81 9.74
C SER A 9 -27.29 -10.89 11.22
N ASP A 10 -27.74 -11.94 11.91
CA ASP A 10 -27.39 -12.19 13.32
C ASP A 10 -25.89 -12.46 13.49
N LEU A 11 -25.33 -13.33 12.65
CA LEU A 11 -23.91 -13.64 12.62
C LEU A 11 -23.06 -12.39 12.38
N SER A 12 -23.48 -11.53 11.43
CA SER A 12 -22.78 -10.27 11.14
C SER A 12 -22.81 -9.30 12.32
N LYS A 13 -23.93 -9.22 13.07
CA LYS A 13 -24.01 -8.39 14.27
C LYS A 13 -23.04 -8.87 15.35
N ARG A 14 -23.03 -10.18 15.61
CA ARG A 14 -22.13 -10.81 16.60
C ARG A 14 -20.66 -10.65 16.24
N LEU A 15 -20.32 -10.83 14.97
CA LEU A 15 -18.95 -10.58 14.48
C LEU A 15 -18.56 -9.11 14.61
N SER A 16 -19.47 -8.18 14.30
CA SER A 16 -19.21 -6.74 14.40
C SER A 16 -19.02 -6.23 15.83
N SER A 17 -19.59 -6.92 16.84
CA SER A 17 -19.37 -6.62 18.26
C SER A 17 -18.06 -7.21 18.80
N GLY A 18 -17.27 -7.90 17.96
CA GLY A 18 -16.00 -8.50 18.33
C GLY A 18 -16.11 -9.89 18.97
N GLU A 19 -17.29 -10.51 18.94
CA GLU A 19 -17.49 -11.88 19.45
C GLU A 19 -16.70 -12.89 18.60
N ARG A 20 -15.98 -13.81 19.25
CA ARG A 20 -15.41 -14.98 18.57
C ARG A 20 -16.49 -16.04 18.39
N VAL A 21 -17.27 -15.89 17.33
CA VAL A 21 -18.33 -16.84 16.98
C VAL A 21 -17.71 -18.11 16.41
N LYS A 22 -18.14 -19.29 16.88
CA LYS A 22 -17.87 -20.57 16.24
C LYS A 22 -19.20 -21.08 15.67
N PRO A 23 -19.32 -21.39 14.37
CA PRO A 23 -20.57 -21.86 13.81
C PRO A 23 -20.94 -23.22 14.38
N GLU A 24 -22.16 -23.33 14.92
CA GLU A 24 -22.69 -24.57 15.50
C GLU A 24 -23.73 -25.21 14.59
N SER A 25 -24.59 -24.39 13.97
CA SER A 25 -25.62 -24.87 13.03
C SER A 25 -25.09 -24.99 11.59
N ASP A 26 -25.71 -25.84 10.78
CA ASP A 26 -25.35 -25.97 9.37
C ASP A 26 -25.62 -24.69 8.58
N ALA A 27 -26.67 -23.94 8.93
CA ALA A 27 -26.95 -22.62 8.34
C ALA A 27 -25.85 -21.58 8.67
N GLU A 28 -25.32 -21.58 9.90
CA GLU A 28 -24.17 -20.73 10.26
C GLU A 28 -22.89 -21.16 9.53
N LYS A 29 -22.66 -22.47 9.35
CA LYS A 29 -21.51 -22.97 8.57
C LYS A 29 -21.59 -22.51 7.11
N ASP A 30 -22.78 -22.56 6.50
CA ASP A 30 -22.98 -22.06 5.14
C ASP A 30 -22.72 -20.55 5.03
N CYS A 31 -23.14 -19.76 6.03
CA CYS A 31 -22.83 -18.34 6.10
C CYS A 31 -21.33 -18.07 6.26
N TYR A 32 -20.65 -18.86 7.11
CA TYR A 32 -19.19 -18.79 7.29
C TYR A 32 -18.43 -19.18 6.03
N GLN A 33 -18.90 -20.19 5.29
CA GLN A 33 -18.33 -20.58 4.02
C GLN A 33 -18.45 -19.43 3.01
N LEU A 34 -19.62 -18.78 2.93
CA LEU A 34 -19.80 -17.61 2.08
C LEU A 34 -18.84 -16.45 2.45
N ILE A 35 -18.67 -16.16 3.73
CA ILE A 35 -17.71 -15.13 4.20
C ILE A 35 -16.28 -15.55 3.83
N SER A 36 -15.92 -16.82 4.02
CA SER A 36 -14.61 -17.35 3.63
C SER A 36 -14.38 -17.25 2.11
N ASP A 37 -15.39 -17.54 1.30
CA ASP A 37 -15.32 -17.44 -0.16
C ASP A 37 -15.15 -15.97 -0.58
N LEU A 38 -15.88 -15.04 0.06
CA LEU A 38 -15.73 -13.60 -0.14
C LEU A 38 -14.35 -13.11 0.28
N ASP A 39 -13.81 -13.58 1.40
CA ASP A 39 -12.46 -13.24 1.85
C ASP A 39 -11.40 -13.77 0.88
N ALA A 40 -11.58 -14.99 0.35
CA ALA A 40 -10.69 -15.61 -0.62
C ALA A 40 -10.67 -14.84 -1.95
N ILE A 41 -11.84 -14.41 -2.43
CA ILE A 41 -11.95 -13.56 -3.62
C ILE A 41 -11.37 -12.18 -3.33
N GLY A 42 -11.67 -11.62 -2.15
CA GLY A 42 -11.21 -10.32 -1.69
C GLY A 42 -9.70 -10.21 -1.63
N GLY A 43 -8.96 -11.30 -1.38
CA GLY A 43 -7.50 -11.32 -1.40
C GLY A 43 -6.88 -10.82 -2.72
N HIS A 44 -7.60 -10.97 -3.84
CA HIS A 44 -7.15 -10.50 -5.16
C HIS A 44 -7.56 -9.05 -5.46
N VAL A 45 -8.40 -8.45 -4.61
CA VAL A 45 -8.83 -7.05 -4.72
C VAL A 45 -7.88 -6.18 -3.92
N LYS A 46 -7.16 -5.28 -4.61
CA LYS A 46 -6.28 -4.30 -3.96
C LYS A 46 -7.08 -3.48 -2.94
N GLY A 47 -6.53 -3.34 -1.74
CA GLY A 47 -7.13 -2.56 -0.64
C GLY A 47 -8.20 -3.29 0.19
N SER A 48 -8.56 -4.54 -0.14
CA SER A 48 -9.50 -5.34 0.65
C SER A 48 -8.98 -5.66 2.06
N LEU A 49 -9.88 -6.07 2.96
CA LEU A 49 -9.52 -6.52 4.30
C LEU A 49 -8.59 -7.74 4.25
N SER A 50 -8.85 -8.68 3.34
CA SER A 50 -8.00 -9.86 3.11
C SER A 50 -6.60 -9.48 2.62
N ALA A 51 -6.49 -8.55 1.67
CA ALA A 51 -5.19 -8.09 1.17
C ALA A 51 -4.38 -7.39 2.28
N LYS A 52 -5.04 -6.53 3.10
CA LYS A 52 -4.40 -5.90 4.26
C LYS A 52 -3.93 -6.91 5.30
N LYS A 53 -4.73 -7.96 5.56
CA LYS A 53 -4.35 -9.06 6.46
C LYS A 53 -3.15 -9.83 5.91
N HIS A 54 -3.10 -10.08 4.61
CA HIS A 54 -1.98 -10.75 3.95
C HIS A 54 -0.68 -9.94 4.10
N MET A 55 -0.69 -8.65 3.71
CA MET A 55 0.46 -7.75 3.85
C MET A 55 0.98 -7.71 5.29
N ARG A 56 0.08 -7.67 6.27
CA ARG A 56 0.47 -7.70 7.69
C ARG A 56 1.17 -9.01 8.06
N ASN A 57 0.68 -10.15 7.58
CA ASN A 57 1.31 -11.44 7.84
C ASN A 57 2.70 -11.53 7.18
N GLU A 58 2.87 -10.98 5.97
CA GLU A 58 4.16 -10.90 5.29
C GLU A 58 5.17 -10.07 6.12
N ILE A 59 4.77 -8.89 6.60
CA ILE A 59 5.60 -8.05 7.48
C ILE A 59 6.00 -8.80 8.75
N TRP A 60 5.06 -9.47 9.44
CA TRP A 60 5.36 -10.25 10.64
C TRP A 60 6.32 -11.40 10.36
N SER A 61 6.14 -12.10 9.23
CA SER A 61 7.03 -13.18 8.83
C SER A 61 8.45 -12.68 8.54
N LEU A 62 8.58 -11.51 7.90
CA LEU A 62 9.85 -10.88 7.61
C LEU A 62 10.58 -10.47 8.89
N ILE A 63 9.88 -9.80 9.81
CA ILE A 63 10.44 -9.39 11.11
C ILE A 63 10.85 -10.62 11.93
N SER A 64 10.03 -11.68 11.94
CA SER A 64 10.36 -12.91 12.66
C SER A 64 11.56 -13.65 12.06
N TYR A 65 11.78 -13.54 10.74
CA TYR A 65 12.88 -14.21 10.04
C TYR A 65 14.19 -13.43 10.14
N ILE A 66 14.16 -12.12 9.90
CA ILE A 66 15.36 -11.25 9.89
C ILE A 66 15.74 -10.77 11.30
N GLY A 67 14.75 -10.44 12.14
CA GLY A 67 14.96 -9.87 13.46
C GLY A 67 15.15 -8.35 13.47
N ALA A 68 15.78 -7.86 14.54
CA ALA A 68 16.01 -6.43 14.79
C ALA A 68 17.44 -6.00 14.37
N PRO A 69 17.68 -4.71 14.09
CA PRO A 69 16.76 -3.56 14.17
C PRO A 69 15.84 -3.43 12.94
N SER A 70 14.62 -2.92 13.16
CA SER A 70 13.64 -2.66 12.10
C SER A 70 13.27 -1.17 12.05
N TRP A 71 13.21 -0.60 10.86
CA TRP A 71 12.83 0.81 10.62
C TRP A 71 11.47 0.90 9.94
N PHE A 72 10.59 1.75 10.45
CA PHE A 72 9.32 2.08 9.81
C PHE A 72 9.40 3.49 9.22
N ILE A 73 9.25 3.60 7.89
CA ILE A 73 9.49 4.84 7.15
C ILE A 73 8.29 5.11 6.23
N THR A 74 7.69 6.30 6.36
CA THR A 74 6.65 6.80 5.45
C THR A 74 7.23 7.89 4.55
N LEU A 75 7.05 7.73 3.23
CA LEU A 75 7.50 8.70 2.23
C LEU A 75 6.30 9.40 1.59
N SER A 76 6.29 10.73 1.66
CA SER A 76 5.27 11.56 0.99
C SER A 76 5.95 12.66 0.16
N PRO A 77 6.46 12.33 -1.05
CA PRO A 77 7.10 13.32 -1.91
C PRO A 77 6.10 14.41 -2.33
N ALA A 78 6.48 15.68 -2.19
CA ALA A 78 5.65 16.81 -2.60
C ALA A 78 5.77 17.06 -4.12
N ASP A 79 4.89 16.43 -4.89
CA ASP A 79 4.85 16.48 -6.36
C ASP A 79 4.74 17.89 -6.95
N ASN A 80 3.86 18.73 -6.40
CA ASN A 80 3.64 20.10 -6.88
C ASN A 80 4.76 21.09 -6.56
N LYS A 81 5.71 20.73 -5.71
CA LYS A 81 6.86 21.60 -5.34
C LYS A 81 8.18 21.06 -5.82
N HIS A 82 8.21 19.85 -6.37
CA HIS A 82 9.47 19.18 -6.73
C HIS A 82 9.83 19.42 -8.20
N PRO A 83 11.00 20.01 -8.52
CA PRO A 83 11.39 20.33 -9.89
C PRO A 83 11.37 19.14 -10.86
N ILE A 84 11.78 17.95 -10.41
CA ILE A 84 11.71 16.72 -11.22
C ILE A 84 10.26 16.35 -11.59
N CYS A 85 9.32 16.52 -10.66
CA CYS A 85 7.91 16.23 -10.95
C CYS A 85 7.33 17.22 -11.95
N LEU A 86 7.63 18.51 -11.77
CA LEU A 86 7.21 19.57 -12.71
C LEU A 86 7.81 19.32 -14.09
N TYR A 87 9.09 18.94 -14.16
CA TYR A 87 9.73 18.53 -15.41
C TYR A 87 9.04 17.34 -16.09
N PHE A 88 8.67 16.30 -15.33
CA PHE A 88 7.91 15.17 -15.89
C PHE A 88 6.51 15.56 -16.36
N ALA A 89 5.91 16.60 -15.76
CA ALA A 89 4.58 17.08 -16.08
C ALA A 89 4.54 18.02 -17.28
N ASP A 90 5.64 18.74 -17.52
CA ASP A 90 5.77 19.74 -18.58
C ASP A 90 5.99 19.14 -19.98
N LYS A 91 5.89 19.99 -21.01
CA LYS A 91 5.90 19.67 -22.44
C LYS A 91 7.29 19.29 -23.01
N ASN A 92 8.25 19.00 -22.14
CA ASN A 92 9.44 18.21 -22.44
C ASN A 92 10.40 18.81 -23.49
N ILE A 93 10.85 20.05 -23.26
CA ILE A 93 11.92 20.69 -24.05
C ILE A 93 12.95 21.24 -23.06
N GLU A 94 14.05 20.49 -22.87
CA GLU A 94 15.16 20.84 -21.96
C GLU A 94 14.80 20.84 -20.46
N PHE A 95 15.67 20.30 -19.59
CA PHE A 95 15.49 20.45 -18.14
C PHE A 95 15.91 21.87 -17.74
N LYS A 96 14.98 22.80 -17.89
CA LYS A 96 15.12 24.17 -17.40
C LYS A 96 14.06 24.38 -16.32
N PRO A 97 14.43 24.35 -15.03
CA PRO A 97 13.45 24.49 -13.96
C PRO A 97 12.94 25.93 -13.94
N ASP A 98 11.84 26.17 -14.63
CA ASP A 98 11.09 27.41 -14.52
C ASP A 98 10.34 27.39 -13.18
N LEU A 99 10.50 28.47 -12.41
CA LEU A 99 9.81 28.60 -11.13
C LEU A 99 8.34 28.92 -11.38
N HIS A 100 7.49 27.90 -11.30
CA HIS A 100 6.06 28.07 -11.38
C HIS A 100 5.49 28.64 -10.08
N LEU A 101 4.48 29.50 -10.22
CA LEU A 101 3.66 29.88 -9.07
C LEU A 101 2.90 28.65 -8.56
N PRO A 102 2.56 28.57 -7.25
CA PRO A 102 1.92 27.39 -6.67
C PRO A 102 0.67 26.90 -7.43
N ASP A 103 -0.17 27.82 -7.89
CA ASP A 103 -1.39 27.50 -8.65
C ASP A 103 -1.08 26.91 -10.03
N GLU A 104 -0.02 27.37 -10.68
CA GLU A 104 0.41 26.88 -11.99
C GLU A 104 1.00 25.49 -11.87
N ALA A 105 1.85 25.27 -10.88
CA ALA A 105 2.40 23.96 -10.57
C ALA A 105 1.30 22.93 -10.28
N TYR A 106 0.29 23.33 -9.49
CA TYR A 106 -0.88 22.49 -9.24
C TYR A 106 -1.63 22.14 -10.53
N ARG A 107 -1.95 23.14 -11.37
CA ARG A 107 -2.63 22.90 -12.65
C ARG A 107 -1.82 22.01 -13.59
N LEU A 108 -0.51 22.18 -13.62
CA LEU A 108 0.39 21.41 -14.47
C LEU A 108 0.37 19.92 -14.08
N VAL A 109 0.57 19.63 -12.79
CA VAL A 109 0.52 18.25 -12.28
C VAL A 109 -0.88 17.66 -12.47
N ALA A 110 -1.95 18.41 -12.17
CA ALA A 110 -3.32 17.97 -12.38
C ALA A 110 -3.65 17.66 -13.86
N SER A 111 -3.04 18.39 -14.79
CA SER A 111 -3.20 18.15 -16.23
C SER A 111 -2.45 16.92 -16.74
N ASN A 112 -1.49 16.41 -15.97
CA ASN A 112 -0.66 15.26 -16.32
C ASN A 112 -0.42 14.34 -15.10
N PRO A 113 -1.44 13.58 -14.64
CA PRO A 113 -1.31 12.70 -13.48
C PRO A 113 -0.29 11.57 -13.66
N VAL A 114 0.04 11.20 -14.90
CA VAL A 114 1.10 10.23 -15.21
C VAL A 114 2.46 10.75 -14.76
N ALA A 115 2.70 12.07 -14.84
CA ALA A 115 3.93 12.67 -14.35
C ALA A 115 4.08 12.53 -12.82
N ALA A 116 3.01 12.75 -12.06
CA ALA A 116 3.01 12.54 -10.62
C ALA A 116 3.35 11.08 -10.28
N ALA A 117 2.75 10.11 -10.99
CA ALA A 117 3.04 8.69 -10.80
C ALA A 117 4.50 8.33 -11.14
N ARG A 118 5.05 8.87 -12.24
CA ARG A 118 6.45 8.69 -12.63
C ARG A 118 7.40 9.28 -11.60
N PHE A 119 7.08 10.47 -11.10
CA PHE A 119 7.85 11.13 -10.04
C PHE A 119 7.83 10.32 -8.75
N PHE A 120 6.67 9.87 -8.30
CA PHE A 120 6.54 9.03 -7.11
C PHE A 120 7.38 7.76 -7.24
N HIS A 121 7.25 7.03 -8.35
CA HIS A 121 8.04 5.84 -8.61
C HIS A 121 9.55 6.12 -8.63
N PHE A 122 9.96 7.22 -9.27
CA PHE A 122 11.35 7.67 -9.28
C PHE A 122 11.86 7.94 -7.86
N MET A 123 11.10 8.65 -7.03
CA MET A 123 11.49 8.96 -5.66
C MET A 123 11.61 7.70 -4.80
N CYS A 124 10.62 6.80 -4.84
CA CYS A 124 10.66 5.54 -4.09
C CYS A 124 11.84 4.66 -4.51
N THR A 125 12.08 4.53 -5.82
CA THR A 125 13.19 3.72 -6.34
C THR A 125 14.55 4.28 -5.91
N ASN A 126 14.73 5.59 -6.00
CA ASN A 126 15.97 6.23 -5.54
C ASN A 126 16.13 6.15 -4.02
N PHE A 127 15.05 6.24 -3.24
CA PHE A 127 15.11 6.07 -1.80
C PHE A 127 15.57 4.66 -1.42
N ILE A 128 14.95 3.62 -1.99
CA ILE A 128 15.32 2.21 -1.73
C ILE A 128 16.77 1.95 -2.11
N LYS A 129 17.20 2.43 -3.27
CA LYS A 129 18.57 2.22 -3.74
C LYS A 129 19.60 3.02 -2.94
N HIS A 130 19.42 4.32 -2.80
CA HIS A 130 20.47 5.21 -2.30
C HIS A 130 20.40 5.46 -0.80
N VAL A 131 19.19 5.53 -0.22
CA VAL A 131 19.02 5.76 1.22
C VAL A 131 19.07 4.44 1.98
N LEU A 132 18.37 3.40 1.51
CA LEU A 132 18.43 2.08 2.15
C LEU A 132 19.63 1.24 1.69
N GLY A 133 20.24 1.57 0.54
CA GLY A 133 21.40 0.82 0.04
C GLY A 133 21.05 -0.54 -0.57
N VAL A 134 19.78 -0.79 -0.90
CA VAL A 134 19.35 -2.08 -1.47
C VAL A 134 19.95 -2.26 -2.87
N ASP A 135 20.48 -3.45 -3.12
CA ASP A 135 21.18 -3.82 -4.37
C ASP A 135 22.37 -2.90 -4.70
N THR A 136 23.00 -2.33 -3.68
CA THR A 136 24.21 -1.51 -3.84
C THR A 136 25.42 -2.13 -3.17
N LYS A 137 26.61 -1.68 -3.56
CA LYS A 137 27.89 -2.13 -2.98
C LYS A 137 28.27 -1.39 -1.69
N HIS A 138 27.48 -0.38 -1.30
CA HIS A 138 27.73 0.44 -0.13
C HIS A 138 26.60 0.24 0.89
N PRO A 139 26.85 0.42 2.20
CA PRO A 139 25.77 0.46 3.16
C PRO A 139 24.83 1.65 2.85
N GLY A 140 23.57 1.51 3.23
CA GLY A 140 22.63 2.62 3.26
C GLY A 140 22.88 3.53 4.46
N LEU A 141 22.06 4.57 4.59
CA LEU A 141 22.11 5.53 5.70
C LEU A 141 21.94 4.84 7.07
N TYR A 142 21.15 3.76 7.12
CA TYR A 142 20.86 3.00 8.34
C TYR A 142 21.75 1.76 8.52
N GLY A 143 22.80 1.60 7.69
CA GLY A 143 23.65 0.41 7.65
C GLY A 143 23.32 -0.52 6.48
N THR A 144 23.74 -1.78 6.59
CA THR A 144 23.46 -2.80 5.58
C THR A 144 22.00 -3.25 5.67
N THR A 145 21.28 -3.19 4.56
CA THR A 145 19.88 -3.62 4.51
C THR A 145 19.79 -5.11 4.21
N GLU A 146 19.35 -5.89 5.21
CA GLU A 146 19.13 -7.34 5.08
C GLU A 146 17.79 -7.68 4.41
N GLY A 147 16.81 -6.78 4.48
CA GLY A 147 15.52 -6.94 3.84
C GLY A 147 14.65 -5.70 3.99
N TYR A 148 13.68 -5.55 3.09
CA TYR A 148 12.70 -4.48 3.15
C TYR A 148 11.34 -4.98 2.68
N TYR A 149 10.29 -4.34 3.17
CA TYR A 149 8.93 -4.53 2.70
C TYR A 149 8.35 -3.15 2.39
N GLY A 150 7.85 -2.96 1.17
CA GLY A 150 7.31 -1.68 0.71
C GLY A 150 5.88 -1.83 0.21
N THR A 151 5.00 -0.92 0.64
CA THR A 151 3.63 -0.82 0.14
C THR A 151 3.28 0.63 -0.18
N VAL A 152 2.30 0.82 -1.05
CA VAL A 152 1.77 2.13 -1.42
C VAL A 152 0.34 2.20 -0.89
N GLU A 153 0.06 3.18 -0.03
CA GLU A 153 -1.30 3.46 0.41
C GLU A 153 -2.12 3.98 -0.78
N GLN A 154 -3.31 3.41 -0.98
CA GLN A 154 -4.30 3.84 -1.96
C GLN A 154 -5.33 4.77 -1.32
#